data_AF-A0A3S0NKF1-F1
#
_entry.id   AF-A0A3S0NKF1-F1
#
_cell.length_a   1.000
_cell.length_b   1.000
_cell.length_c   1.000
_cell.angle_alpha   90.00
_cell.angle_beta   90.00
_cell.angle_gamma   90.00
#
_symmetry.space_group_name_H-M   'P 1'
#
loop_
_entity.id
_entity.type
_entity.pdbx_description
1 polymer ?
#
loop_
_entity_poly.entity_id
_entity_poly.type
_entity_poly.pdbx_seq_one_letter_code
_entity_poly.pdbx_strand_id
1 'polypeptide(L)'
;MSRSTVAPKHVRADLKRIASWIEPESRVLDLGCGDGTLLAYLQNSKNVTGAGVELSDELVIASVRRGVQVIQQNLEEGLALFDDQQFDTVVLSRTLQSMHHTEHILREMARVARFGIVSFPNFGYWPHGWSILSGRMPVTGEMPYQWFDTPNIHLCTLKDFEDLALALSLRITHLATFNGNKEIKMLPGWRSTLAVYRFESPY
;
A
#
# COMPACT_ATOMS: atom_id res chain seq x y z
N MET A 1 -14.97 -18.06 -27.48
CA MET A 1 -13.80 -18.49 -26.67
C MET A 1 -13.96 -17.92 -25.27
N SER A 2 -14.39 -18.75 -24.32
CA SER A 2 -14.61 -18.35 -22.93
C SER A 2 -13.26 -18.20 -22.21
N ARG A 3 -12.91 -16.99 -21.79
CA ARG A 3 -11.73 -16.75 -20.92
C ARG A 3 -12.10 -17.22 -19.52
N SER A 4 -11.66 -18.42 -19.16
CA SER A 4 -11.65 -18.89 -17.78
C SER A 4 -10.66 -18.02 -16.98
N THR A 5 -11.17 -17.01 -16.29
CA THR A 5 -10.41 -16.26 -15.28
C THR A 5 -10.35 -17.11 -14.02
N VAL A 6 -9.18 -17.67 -13.73
CA VAL A 6 -8.90 -18.32 -12.45
C VAL A 6 -9.03 -17.27 -11.35
N ALA A 7 -10.10 -17.34 -10.55
CA ALA A 7 -10.28 -16.48 -9.39
C ALA A 7 -9.09 -16.64 -8.42
N PRO A 8 -8.51 -15.57 -7.87
CA PRO A 8 -7.32 -15.68 -7.03
C PRO A 8 -7.59 -16.55 -5.79
N LYS A 9 -6.68 -17.51 -5.53
CA LYS A 9 -6.56 -18.17 -4.23
C LYS A 9 -6.34 -17.09 -3.16
N HIS A 10 -7.33 -16.90 -2.28
CA HIS A 10 -7.31 -16.08 -1.06
C HIS A 10 -6.64 -14.70 -1.17
N VAL A 11 -7.44 -13.68 -1.54
CA VAL A 11 -7.04 -12.27 -1.39
C VAL A 11 -6.78 -11.94 0.08
N ARG A 12 -5.62 -11.35 0.37
CA ARG A 12 -5.20 -10.94 1.73
C ARG A 12 -6.24 -10.02 2.38
N ALA A 13 -6.36 -10.08 3.71
CA ALA A 13 -7.36 -9.32 4.45
C ALA A 13 -7.20 -7.79 4.31
N ASP A 14 -5.96 -7.30 4.26
CA ASP A 14 -5.63 -5.90 4.00
C ASP A 14 -6.08 -5.46 2.61
N LEU A 15 -5.80 -6.25 1.56
CA LEU A 15 -6.25 -5.96 0.20
C LEU A 15 -7.77 -5.92 0.07
N LYS A 16 -8.51 -6.79 0.79
CA LYS A 16 -9.97 -6.73 0.83
C LYS A 16 -10.45 -5.42 1.46
N ARG A 17 -9.77 -4.93 2.51
CA ARG A 17 -10.12 -3.66 3.16
C ARG A 17 -9.80 -2.47 2.25
N ILE A 18 -8.64 -2.46 1.60
CA ILE A 18 -8.30 -1.46 0.57
C ILE A 18 -9.38 -1.43 -0.50
N ALA A 19 -9.72 -2.60 -1.05
CA ALA A 19 -10.74 -2.70 -2.08
C ALA A 19 -12.12 -2.21 -1.59
N SER A 20 -12.48 -2.44 -0.32
CA SER A 20 -13.74 -1.94 0.23
C SER A 20 -13.87 -0.41 0.25
N TRP A 21 -12.74 0.32 0.25
CA TRP A 21 -12.71 1.79 0.24
C TRP A 21 -12.59 2.41 -1.16
N ILE A 22 -12.48 1.58 -2.19
CA ILE A 22 -12.41 2.02 -3.59
C ILE A 22 -13.82 1.99 -4.18
N GLU A 23 -14.23 3.08 -4.83
CA GLU A 23 -15.55 3.16 -5.45
C GLU A 23 -15.65 2.26 -6.70
N PRO A 24 -16.81 1.65 -6.97
CA PRO A 24 -17.06 0.98 -8.24
C PRO A 24 -16.85 1.92 -9.44
N GLU A 25 -16.48 1.35 -10.59
CA GLU A 25 -16.33 2.05 -11.87
C GLU A 25 -15.29 3.20 -11.86
N SER A 26 -14.49 3.30 -10.80
CA SER A 26 -13.47 4.33 -10.65
C SER A 26 -12.16 3.99 -11.38
N ARG A 27 -11.32 5.01 -11.56
CA ARG A 27 -9.96 4.90 -12.08
C ARG A 27 -8.97 4.72 -10.94
N VAL A 28 -8.19 3.64 -10.97
CA VAL A 28 -7.26 3.30 -9.88
C VAL A 28 -5.82 3.16 -10.38
N LEU A 29 -4.89 3.77 -9.66
CA LEU A 29 -3.45 3.56 -9.84
C LEU A 29 -2.91 2.72 -8.67
N ASP A 30 -2.23 1.61 -8.96
CA ASP A 30 -1.61 0.74 -7.95
C ASP A 30 -0.08 0.82 -8.05
N LEU A 31 0.55 1.48 -7.08
CA LEU A 31 1.98 1.71 -6.99
C LEU A 31 2.65 0.54 -6.26
N GLY A 32 3.56 -0.14 -6.95
CA GLY A 32 4.10 -1.42 -6.48
C GLY A 32 3.02 -2.49 -6.55
N CYS A 33 2.36 -2.62 -7.70
CA CYS A 33 1.20 -3.49 -7.87
C CYS A 33 1.54 -4.99 -7.73
N GLY A 34 2.83 -5.34 -7.70
CA GLY A 34 3.32 -6.70 -7.60
C GLY A 34 2.73 -7.57 -8.70
N ASP A 35 2.17 -8.73 -8.33
CA ASP A 35 1.60 -9.68 -9.28
C ASP A 35 0.23 -9.26 -9.84
N GLY A 36 -0.25 -8.05 -9.55
CA GLY A 36 -1.52 -7.50 -10.04
C GLY A 36 -2.77 -8.03 -9.34
N THR A 37 -2.64 -8.74 -8.21
CA THR A 37 -3.78 -9.34 -7.50
C THR A 37 -4.86 -8.32 -7.11
N LEU A 38 -4.48 -7.13 -6.63
CA LEU A 38 -5.45 -6.10 -6.22
C LEU A 38 -6.24 -5.57 -7.42
N LEU A 39 -5.55 -5.15 -8.47
CA LEU A 39 -6.19 -4.61 -9.68
C LEU A 39 -7.09 -5.65 -10.36
N ALA A 40 -6.64 -6.90 -10.48
CA ALA A 40 -7.47 -7.98 -11.03
C ALA A 40 -8.73 -8.21 -10.17
N TYR A 41 -8.63 -8.13 -8.84
CA TYR A 41 -9.78 -8.23 -7.96
C TYR A 41 -10.76 -7.07 -8.14
N LEU A 42 -10.26 -5.84 -8.23
CA LEU A 42 -11.07 -4.62 -8.43
C LEU A 42 -11.78 -4.61 -9.79
N GLN A 43 -11.08 -4.99 -10.86
CA GLN A 43 -11.68 -5.12 -12.20
C GLN A 43 -12.87 -6.09 -12.18
N ASN A 44 -12.69 -7.27 -11.59
CA ASN A 44 -13.72 -8.31 -11.57
C ASN A 44 -14.89 -8.00 -10.63
N SER A 45 -14.62 -7.37 -9.48
CA SER A 45 -15.63 -7.18 -8.42
C SER A 45 -16.31 -5.81 -8.44
N LYS A 46 -15.65 -4.80 -9.04
CA LYS A 46 -16.05 -3.39 -8.98
C LYS A 46 -16.01 -2.68 -10.33
N ASN A 47 -15.67 -3.38 -11.42
CA ASN A 47 -15.58 -2.80 -12.76
C ASN A 47 -14.63 -1.58 -12.84
N VAL A 48 -13.57 -1.58 -12.04
CA VAL A 48 -12.56 -0.51 -12.00
C VAL A 48 -11.70 -0.52 -13.25
N THR A 49 -11.36 0.67 -13.76
CA THR A 49 -10.30 0.84 -14.77
C THR A 49 -8.99 1.11 -14.05
N GLY A 50 -8.04 0.19 -14.11
CA GLY A 50 -6.84 0.24 -13.28
C GLY A 50 -5.53 0.12 -14.06
N ALA A 51 -4.51 0.84 -13.60
CA ALA A 51 -3.13 0.73 -14.05
C ALA A 51 -2.20 0.46 -12.86
N GLY A 52 -1.19 -0.39 -13.06
CA GLY A 52 -0.16 -0.70 -12.08
C GLY A 52 1.20 -0.12 -12.47
N VAL A 53 2.04 0.16 -11.48
CA VAL A 53 3.48 0.44 -11.69
C VAL A 53 4.29 -0.57 -10.87
N GLU A 54 5.24 -1.23 -11.50
CA GLU A 54 6.07 -2.27 -10.88
C GLU A 54 7.47 -2.27 -11.49
N LEU A 55 8.51 -2.52 -10.69
CA LEU A 55 9.89 -2.53 -11.17
C LEU A 55 10.34 -3.93 -11.61
N SER A 56 9.86 -4.97 -10.92
CA SER A 56 10.29 -6.36 -11.12
C SER A 56 9.74 -6.96 -12.41
N ASP A 57 10.63 -7.43 -13.28
CA ASP A 57 10.30 -8.14 -14.52
C ASP A 57 9.32 -9.31 -14.28
N GLU A 58 9.56 -10.11 -13.24
CA GLU A 58 8.76 -11.29 -12.93
C GLU A 58 7.32 -10.90 -12.54
N LEU A 59 7.17 -9.84 -11.74
CA LEU A 59 5.87 -9.36 -11.26
C LEU A 59 5.10 -8.63 -12.35
N VAL A 60 5.79 -7.90 -13.23
CA VAL A 60 5.22 -7.33 -14.46
C VAL A 60 4.66 -8.43 -15.35
N ILE A 61 5.41 -9.51 -15.61
CA ILE A 61 4.91 -10.64 -16.40
C ILE A 61 3.70 -11.30 -15.72
N ALA A 62 3.74 -11.47 -14.40
CA ALA A 62 2.64 -12.06 -13.63
C ALA A 62 1.36 -11.20 -13.69
N SER A 63 1.47 -9.88 -13.55
CA SER A 63 0.33 -8.95 -13.62
C SER A 63 -0.28 -8.89 -15.03
N VAL A 64 0.54 -8.86 -16.08
CA VAL A 64 0.06 -8.95 -17.48
C VAL A 64 -0.70 -10.26 -17.72
N ARG A 65 -0.21 -11.39 -17.20
CA ARG A 65 -0.91 -12.69 -17.29
C ARG A 65 -2.28 -12.68 -16.60
N ARG A 66 -2.49 -11.81 -15.60
CA ARG A 66 -3.79 -11.59 -14.95
C ARG A 66 -4.71 -10.63 -15.70
N GLY A 67 -4.25 -10.04 -16.82
CA GLY A 67 -5.01 -9.07 -17.61
C GLY A 67 -4.95 -7.64 -17.05
N VAL A 68 -3.99 -7.35 -16.17
CA VAL A 68 -3.79 -6.03 -15.59
C VAL A 68 -2.87 -5.20 -16.48
N GLN A 69 -3.21 -3.92 -16.67
CA GLN A 69 -2.31 -2.97 -17.33
C GLN A 69 -1.22 -2.56 -16.35
N VAL A 70 0.04 -2.71 -16.74
CA VAL A 70 1.20 -2.41 -15.89
C VAL A 70 2.25 -1.65 -16.69
N ILE A 71 2.87 -0.67 -16.05
CA ILE A 71 4.00 0.09 -16.57
C ILE A 71 5.22 -0.35 -15.75
N GLN A 72 6.27 -0.78 -16.43
CA GLN A 72 7.51 -1.16 -15.77
C GLN A 72 8.36 0.08 -15.49
N GLN A 73 8.41 0.52 -14.23
CA GLN A 73 9.18 1.71 -13.86
C GLN A 73 9.48 1.77 -12.36
N ASN A 74 10.49 2.55 -11.99
CA ASN A 74 10.70 2.98 -10.62
C ASN A 74 9.57 3.93 -10.19
N LEU A 75 8.94 3.64 -9.05
CA LEU A 75 7.83 4.42 -8.49
C LEU A 75 8.22 5.87 -8.18
N GLU A 76 9.45 6.13 -7.74
CA GLU A 76 9.91 7.48 -7.39
C GLU A 76 9.96 8.42 -8.61
N GLU A 77 10.15 7.85 -9.80
CA GLU A 77 10.18 8.58 -11.07
C GLU A 77 8.89 8.40 -11.88
N GLY A 78 8.15 7.31 -11.65
CA GLY A 78 7.00 6.88 -12.45
C GLY A 78 5.76 7.74 -12.29
N LEU A 79 5.61 8.43 -11.16
CA LEU A 79 4.45 9.30 -10.94
C LEU A 79 4.44 10.55 -11.84
N ALA A 80 5.61 11.00 -12.29
CA ALA A 80 5.73 12.14 -13.19
C ALA A 80 5.12 11.90 -14.59
N LEU A 81 4.84 10.65 -14.95
CA LEU A 81 4.19 10.30 -16.21
C LEU A 81 2.67 10.53 -16.22
N PHE A 82 2.07 10.75 -15.05
CA PHE A 82 0.63 10.88 -14.90
C PHE A 82 0.21 12.34 -14.69
N ASP A 83 -0.89 12.72 -15.32
CA ASP A 83 -1.48 14.04 -15.20
C ASP A 83 -2.13 14.24 -13.82
N ASP A 84 -2.31 15.50 -13.43
CA ASP A 84 -3.02 15.87 -12.21
C ASP A 84 -4.46 15.31 -12.23
N GLN A 85 -4.88 14.72 -11.11
CA GLN A 85 -6.22 14.11 -10.93
C GLN A 85 -6.62 13.11 -12.04
N GLN A 86 -5.64 12.46 -12.69
CA GLN A 86 -5.88 11.43 -13.69
C GLN A 86 -6.61 10.20 -13.12
N PHE A 87 -6.46 9.93 -11.82
CA PHE A 87 -7.09 8.81 -11.14
C PHE A 87 -8.02 9.28 -10.01
N ASP A 88 -8.97 8.43 -9.64
CA ASP A 88 -9.87 8.72 -8.52
C ASP A 88 -9.27 8.20 -7.21
N THR A 89 -8.53 7.09 -7.27
CA THR A 89 -7.79 6.55 -6.12
C THR A 89 -6.41 6.02 -6.52
N VAL A 90 -5.38 6.39 -5.75
CA VAL A 90 -4.05 5.80 -5.83
C VAL A 90 -3.78 4.92 -4.60
N VAL A 91 -3.17 3.75 -4.82
CA VAL A 91 -2.85 2.78 -3.78
C VAL A 91 -1.34 2.59 -3.74
N LEU A 92 -0.75 2.60 -2.55
CA LEU A 92 0.64 2.24 -2.29
C LEU A 92 0.68 1.23 -1.14
N SER A 93 0.67 -0.06 -1.47
CA SER A 93 0.45 -1.12 -0.49
C SER A 93 1.74 -1.87 -0.13
N ARG A 94 2.18 -1.77 1.14
CA ARG A 94 3.41 -2.39 1.69
C ARG A 94 4.69 -1.97 0.98
N THR A 95 4.72 -0.75 0.47
CA THR A 95 5.85 -0.22 -0.31
C THR A 95 6.42 1.06 0.29
N LEU A 96 5.64 1.81 1.07
CA LEU A 96 6.04 3.12 1.61
C LEU A 96 7.36 3.05 2.40
N GLN A 97 7.54 2.01 3.21
CA GLN A 97 8.71 1.85 4.09
C GLN A 97 10.04 1.65 3.34
N SER A 98 9.97 1.35 2.04
CA SER A 98 11.11 1.12 1.17
C SER A 98 11.41 2.33 0.26
N MET A 99 10.60 3.38 0.31
CA MET A 99 10.79 4.58 -0.52
C MET A 99 11.81 5.51 0.13
N HIS A 100 12.78 6.00 -0.64
CA HIS A 100 13.78 6.97 -0.16
C HIS A 100 13.16 8.35 0.08
N HIS A 101 12.18 8.73 -0.74
CA HIS A 101 11.53 10.04 -0.69
C HIS A 101 10.04 9.93 -0.33
N THR A 102 9.76 9.42 0.87
CA THR A 102 8.39 9.19 1.38
C THR A 102 7.48 10.42 1.24
N GLU A 103 7.96 11.61 1.61
CA GLU A 103 7.19 12.85 1.51
C GLU A 103 6.81 13.18 0.06
N HIS A 104 7.77 13.06 -0.86
CA HIS A 104 7.58 13.33 -2.28
C HIS A 104 6.53 12.39 -2.88
N ILE A 105 6.64 11.09 -2.59
CA ILE A 105 5.66 10.08 -3.05
C ILE A 105 4.25 10.42 -2.57
N LEU A 106 4.07 10.81 -1.30
CA LEU A 106 2.75 11.17 -0.78
C LEU A 106 2.18 12.42 -1.43
N ARG A 107 3.01 13.42 -1.75
CA ARG A 107 2.59 14.62 -2.50
C ARG A 107 2.18 14.26 -3.93
N GLU A 108 2.97 13.42 -4.61
CA GLU A 108 2.67 12.98 -5.96
C GLU A 108 1.39 12.12 -6.01
N MET A 109 1.18 11.25 -5.01
CA MET A 109 -0.07 10.52 -4.84
C MET A 109 -1.28 11.47 -4.72
N ALA A 110 -1.14 12.54 -3.94
CA ALA A 110 -2.19 13.55 -3.79
C ALA A 110 -2.39 14.40 -5.05
N ARG A 111 -1.36 14.58 -5.87
CA ARG A 111 -1.43 15.28 -7.17
C ARG A 111 -2.20 14.45 -8.21
N VAL A 112 -1.85 13.17 -8.36
CA VAL A 112 -2.42 12.31 -9.42
C VAL A 112 -3.82 11.78 -9.10
N ALA A 113 -4.23 11.79 -7.83
CA ALA A 113 -5.52 11.27 -7.41
C ALA A 113 -6.16 12.01 -6.24
N ARG A 114 -7.50 12.03 -6.24
CA ARG A 114 -8.30 12.62 -5.16
C ARG A 114 -8.14 11.84 -3.84
N PHE A 115 -8.12 10.52 -3.89
CA PHE A 115 -7.95 9.68 -2.71
C PHE A 115 -6.65 8.88 -2.78
N GLY A 116 -5.96 8.78 -1.65
CA GLY A 116 -4.80 7.91 -1.50
C GLY A 116 -5.04 6.83 -0.46
N ILE A 117 -4.55 5.61 -0.73
CA ILE A 117 -4.55 4.51 0.22
C ILE A 117 -3.12 4.02 0.39
N VAL A 118 -2.61 4.01 1.62
CA VAL A 118 -1.24 3.61 1.93
C VAL A 118 -1.25 2.52 2.98
N SER A 119 -0.41 1.50 2.82
CA SER A 119 -0.15 0.52 3.88
C SER A 119 1.34 0.33 4.15
N PHE A 120 1.67 0.13 5.42
CA PHE A 120 3.05 -0.05 5.87
C PHE A 120 3.12 -0.89 7.15
N PRO A 121 4.23 -1.60 7.40
CA PRO A 121 4.49 -2.27 8.67
C PRO A 121 4.48 -1.28 9.84
N ASN A 122 3.75 -1.58 10.91
CA ASN A 122 3.69 -0.74 12.10
C ASN A 122 4.82 -1.09 13.07
N PHE A 123 5.81 -0.21 13.20
CA PHE A 123 6.92 -0.38 14.15
C PHE A 123 6.49 -0.22 15.63
N GLY A 124 5.33 0.38 15.89
CA GLY A 124 4.78 0.56 17.25
C GLY A 124 4.30 -0.73 17.93
N TYR A 125 4.33 -1.88 17.25
CA TYR A 125 3.90 -3.16 17.80
C TYR A 125 4.72 -3.55 19.05
N TRP A 126 4.04 -3.83 20.16
CA TRP A 126 4.68 -3.95 21.48
C TRP A 126 5.85 -4.96 21.57
N PRO A 127 5.88 -6.10 20.85
CA PRO A 127 7.04 -7.00 20.85
C PRO A 127 8.29 -6.35 20.25
N HIS A 128 8.14 -5.37 19.36
CA HIS A 128 9.27 -4.58 18.87
C HIS A 128 9.89 -3.78 20.00
N GLY A 129 9.07 -3.07 20.78
CA GLY A 129 9.52 -2.36 21.96
C GLY A 129 10.25 -3.28 22.95
N TRP A 130 9.70 -4.47 23.21
CA TRP A 130 10.35 -5.46 24.09
C TRP A 130 11.71 -5.94 23.56
N SER A 131 11.80 -6.23 22.25
CA SER A 131 13.06 -6.62 21.62
C SER A 131 14.12 -5.51 21.75
N ILE A 132 13.75 -4.26 21.52
CA ILE A 132 14.65 -3.12 21.67
C ILE A 132 15.10 -2.94 23.12
N LEU A 133 14.19 -3.08 24.09
CA LEU A 133 14.53 -3.06 25.51
C LEU A 133 15.50 -4.19 25.89
N SER A 134 15.47 -5.32 25.17
CA SER A 134 16.45 -6.42 25.32
C SER A 134 17.76 -6.20 24.54
N GLY A 135 17.94 -5.05 23.89
CA GLY A 135 19.14 -4.71 23.12
C GLY A 135 19.21 -5.35 21.74
N ARG A 136 18.07 -5.78 21.16
CA ARG A 136 18.03 -6.48 19.87
C ARG A 136 17.07 -5.81 18.89
N MET A 137 17.48 -5.71 17.63
CA MET A 137 16.56 -5.29 16.56
C MET A 137 15.44 -6.34 16.41
N PRO A 138 14.17 -5.92 16.33
CA PRO A 138 13.06 -6.85 16.16
C PRO A 138 13.09 -7.51 14.78
N VAL A 139 12.85 -8.81 14.74
CA VAL A 139 12.61 -9.56 13.51
C VAL A 139 11.24 -10.24 13.65
N THR A 140 10.29 -9.89 12.78
CA THR A 140 8.91 -10.42 12.82
C THR A 140 8.40 -10.72 11.41
N GLY A 141 7.17 -11.24 11.29
CA GLY A 141 6.61 -11.58 9.97
C GLY A 141 6.56 -10.42 8.97
N GLU A 142 6.30 -9.18 9.43
CA GLU A 142 6.26 -7.98 8.57
C GLU A 142 7.64 -7.28 8.48
N MET A 143 8.62 -7.71 9.29
CA MET A 143 10.03 -7.27 9.24
C MET A 143 10.95 -8.49 9.33
N PRO A 144 11.02 -9.32 8.28
CA PRO A 144 11.72 -10.62 8.33
C PRO A 144 13.24 -10.51 8.15
N TYR A 145 13.76 -9.30 7.95
CA TYR A 145 15.17 -9.03 7.66
C TYR A 145 15.96 -8.71 8.93
N GLN A 146 17.26 -8.98 8.88
CA GLN A 146 18.18 -8.50 9.90
C GLN A 146 18.40 -6.99 9.74
N TRP A 147 18.91 -6.35 10.78
CA TRP A 147 19.12 -4.90 10.77
C TRP A 147 20.12 -4.42 9.69
N PHE A 148 21.02 -5.31 9.24
CA PHE A 148 22.07 -4.99 8.26
C PHE A 148 21.68 -5.32 6.81
N ASP A 149 20.55 -5.97 6.56
CA ASP A 149 20.09 -6.40 5.22
C ASP A 149 18.62 -6.07 4.95
N THR A 150 18.03 -5.15 5.73
CA THR A 150 16.63 -4.75 5.57
C THR A 150 16.42 -3.83 4.36
N PRO A 151 15.43 -4.12 3.48
CA PRO A 151 15.00 -3.21 2.43
C PRO A 151 14.09 -2.08 2.98
N ASN A 152 13.54 -2.26 4.18
CA ASN A 152 12.71 -1.25 4.83
C ASN A 152 13.63 -0.23 5.51
N ILE A 153 13.78 0.94 4.90
CA ILE A 153 14.67 2.01 5.37
C ILE A 153 13.97 2.96 6.36
N HIS A 154 12.63 3.01 6.34
CA HIS A 154 11.84 3.80 7.27
C HIS A 154 11.06 2.93 8.26
N LEU A 155 11.36 3.09 9.55
CA LEU A 155 10.62 2.46 10.65
C LEU A 155 9.48 3.39 11.06
N CYS A 156 8.27 3.13 10.55
CA CYS A 156 7.12 4.02 10.72
C CYS A 156 6.16 3.49 11.79
N THR A 157 5.70 4.37 12.69
CA THR A 157 4.54 4.10 13.55
C THR A 157 3.29 4.79 13.01
N LEU A 158 2.13 4.41 13.53
CA LEU A 158 0.86 5.09 13.20
C LEU A 158 0.94 6.60 13.44
N LYS A 159 1.55 7.01 14.57
CA LYS A 159 1.63 8.41 14.95
C LYS A 159 2.55 9.20 14.02
N ASP A 160 3.70 8.62 13.64
CA ASP A 160 4.62 9.28 12.70
C ASP A 160 3.96 9.51 11.34
N PHE A 161 3.16 8.55 10.86
CA PHE A 161 2.41 8.72 9.62
C PHE A 161 1.29 9.76 9.75
N GLU A 162 0.56 9.79 10.87
CA GLU A 162 -0.47 10.79 11.13
C GLU A 162 0.10 12.21 11.18
N ASP A 163 1.26 12.38 11.83
CA ASP A 163 1.98 13.66 11.89
C ASP A 163 2.47 14.09 10.49
N LEU A 164 3.00 13.17 9.69
CA LEU A 164 3.43 13.44 8.31
C LEU A 164 2.23 13.79 7.40
N ALA A 165 1.13 13.03 7.50
CA ALA A 165 -0.08 13.29 6.74
C ALA A 165 -0.63 14.69 7.05
N LEU A 166 -0.63 15.08 8.33
CA LEU A 166 -1.02 16.42 8.76
C LEU A 166 -0.10 17.50 8.18
N ALA A 167 1.22 17.30 8.24
CA ALA A 167 2.20 18.24 7.67
C ALA A 167 2.01 18.43 6.16
N LEU A 168 1.54 17.39 5.46
CA LEU A 168 1.23 17.41 4.04
C LEU A 168 -0.21 17.84 3.70
N SER A 169 -0.99 18.25 4.70
CA SER A 169 -2.42 18.60 4.55
C SER A 169 -3.27 17.46 3.95
N LEU A 170 -2.84 16.21 4.12
CA LEU A 170 -3.59 15.03 3.70
C LEU A 170 -4.63 14.72 4.77
N ARG A 171 -5.92 14.81 4.41
CA ARG A 171 -6.98 14.53 5.38
C ARG A 171 -7.19 13.03 5.50
N ILE A 172 -6.75 12.44 6.61
CA ILE A 172 -7.04 11.04 6.92
C ILE A 172 -8.56 10.85 7.07
N THR A 173 -9.11 9.89 6.32
CA THR A 173 -10.54 9.57 6.33
C THR A 173 -10.82 8.22 6.98
N HIS A 174 -9.91 7.26 6.85
CA HIS A 174 -10.06 5.92 7.40
C HIS A 174 -8.73 5.35 7.88
N LEU A 175 -8.82 4.50 8.90
CA LEU A 175 -7.76 3.66 9.42
C LEU A 175 -8.28 2.23 9.54
N ALA A 176 -7.47 1.28 9.11
CA ALA A 176 -7.61 -0.13 9.43
C ALA A 176 -6.25 -0.69 9.83
N THR A 177 -6.20 -1.51 10.87
CA THR A 177 -4.95 -2.13 11.31
C THR A 177 -5.09 -3.62 11.45
N PHE A 178 -4.01 -4.35 11.23
CA PHE A 178 -4.04 -5.81 11.14
C PHE A 178 -2.93 -6.46 11.95
N ASN A 179 -3.20 -7.66 12.44
CA ASN A 179 -2.20 -8.60 12.91
C ASN A 179 -2.47 -9.93 12.18
N GLY A 180 -1.64 -10.25 11.19
CA GLY A 180 -1.94 -11.28 10.20
C GLY A 180 -3.23 -10.97 9.44
N ASN A 181 -4.18 -11.91 9.42
CA ASN A 181 -5.48 -11.74 8.75
C ASN A 181 -6.57 -11.12 9.66
N LYS A 182 -6.25 -10.79 10.92
CA LYS A 182 -7.22 -10.27 11.89
C LYS A 182 -7.12 -8.75 11.97
N GLU A 183 -8.23 -8.07 11.76
CA GLU A 183 -8.33 -6.62 11.99
C GLU A 183 -8.30 -6.32 13.50
N ILE A 184 -7.49 -5.34 13.89
CA ILE A 184 -7.31 -4.87 15.26
C ILE A 184 -7.96 -3.50 15.40
N LYS A 185 -8.89 -3.39 16.35
CA LYS A 185 -9.61 -2.14 16.65
C LYS A 185 -9.23 -1.54 18.01
N MET A 186 -8.76 -2.38 18.93
CA MET A 186 -8.41 -1.99 20.29
C MET A 186 -6.90 -1.84 20.41
N LEU A 187 -6.41 -0.71 20.94
CA LEU A 187 -4.98 -0.35 21.05
C LEU A 187 -4.20 -0.65 19.74
N PRO A 188 -4.63 -0.11 18.59
CA PRO A 188 -4.11 -0.50 17.28
C PRO A 188 -2.60 -0.27 17.16
N GLY A 189 -2.09 0.86 17.68
CA GLY A 189 -0.66 1.17 17.64
C GLY A 189 0.22 0.10 18.31
N TRP A 190 -0.27 -0.52 19.38
CA TRP A 190 0.50 -1.53 20.14
C TRP A 190 0.25 -2.96 19.66
N ARG A 191 -0.90 -3.25 19.06
CA ARG A 191 -1.35 -4.64 18.80
C ARG A 191 -1.35 -5.04 17.33
N SER A 192 -1.18 -4.09 16.41
CA SER A 192 -1.14 -4.33 14.97
C SER A 192 0.30 -4.38 14.45
N THR A 193 0.54 -5.21 13.45
CA THR A 193 1.80 -5.32 12.71
C THR A 193 1.74 -4.57 11.37
N LEU A 194 0.55 -4.24 10.89
CA LEU A 194 0.31 -3.55 9.62
C LEU A 194 -0.76 -2.47 9.81
N ALA A 195 -0.52 -1.28 9.27
CA ALA A 195 -1.50 -0.23 9.18
C ALA A 195 -1.91 0.02 7.71
N VAL A 196 -3.16 0.39 7.51
CA VAL A 196 -3.71 0.84 6.22
C VAL A 196 -4.47 2.13 6.48
N TYR A 197 -4.07 3.20 5.82
CA TYR A 197 -4.71 4.50 5.88
C TYR A 197 -5.35 4.84 4.54
N ARG A 198 -6.50 5.51 4.58
CA ARG A 198 -7.05 6.23 3.43
C ARG A 198 -7.06 7.72 3.75
N PHE A 199 -6.52 8.53 2.85
CA PHE A 199 -6.54 9.97 2.93
C PHE A 199 -7.21 10.59 1.70
N GLU A 200 -7.64 11.83 1.85
CA GLU A 200 -8.11 12.69 0.76
C GLU A 200 -7.08 13.79 0.50
N SER A 201 -6.84 14.02 -0.78
CA SER A 201 -5.95 15.08 -1.27
C SER A 201 -6.48 16.46 -0.90
N PRO A 202 -5.60 17.45 -0.65
CA PRO A 202 -6.01 18.84 -0.43
C PRO A 202 -6.43 19.57 -1.72
N TYR A 203 -6.24 18.97 -2.90
CA TYR A 203 -6.50 19.57 -4.22
C TYR A 203 -7.79 19.07 -4.87
#